data_AF-G5AGM6-F1
#
_entry.id   AF-G5AGM6-F1
#
_cell.length_a   1.000
_cell.length_b   1.000
_cell.length_c   1.000
_cell.angle_alpha   90.00
_cell.angle_beta   90.00
_cell.angle_gamma   90.00
#
_symmetry.space_group_name_H-M   'P 1'
#
loop_
_entity.id
_entity.type
_entity.pdbx_description
1 polymer ?
#
loop_
_entity_poly.entity_id
_entity_poly.type
_entity_poly.pdbx_seq_one_letter_code
_entity_poly.pdbx_strand_id
1 'polypeptide(L)'
;MLRIHVLFKEERDALLFENELQTEGIKQTSPLDGHTISTTVAPVSRELSELRRIFAMHYVPDDTESPQVSMTTFSSNTSIVDVATDEFKYQRIESEEWFGSVGKAQSCHVMSREHCRKYPSYKKYDNDPSNRLALSAEMHEWFDARSYAVPTMKISVESTSEGFVIGNRYKVDLVVRAWNAGFARLLSLRLKEGFAVSDDGLEMRTSIYVQNKKVFCDCMEWKRKEIEKKWREHEDMAPAVD
;
A
#
# COMPACT_ATOMS: atom_id res chain seq x y z
N MET A 1 25.04 -8.60 18.50
CA MET A 1 23.81 -8.90 19.27
C MET A 1 23.42 -7.62 20.01
N LEU A 2 22.35 -6.96 19.58
CA LEU A 2 21.83 -5.75 20.22
C LEU A 2 20.81 -6.17 21.28
N ARG A 3 20.90 -5.61 22.49
CA ARG A 3 19.97 -5.89 23.58
C ARG A 3 19.38 -4.57 24.06
N ILE A 4 18.06 -4.46 23.99
CA ILE A 4 17.30 -3.26 24.37
C ILE A 4 16.37 -3.65 25.52
N HIS A 5 16.35 -2.84 26.56
CA HIS A 5 15.40 -2.97 27.67
C HIS A 5 14.43 -1.79 27.58
N VAL A 6 13.14 -2.10 27.42
CA VAL A 6 12.07 -1.11 27.37
C VAL A 6 11.15 -1.35 28.56
N LEU A 7 10.86 -0.29 29.32
CA LEU A 7 9.99 -0.34 30.48
C LEU A 7 8.63 0.24 30.12
N PHE A 8 7.58 -0.51 30.44
CA PHE A 8 6.20 -0.09 30.24
C PHE A 8 5.52 0.08 31.60
N LYS A 9 4.61 1.05 31.69
CA LYS A 9 3.82 1.26 32.90
C LYS A 9 2.75 0.19 33.06
N GLU A 10 2.14 -0.24 31.95
CA GLU A 10 1.10 -1.25 31.91
C GLU A 10 1.55 -2.47 31.10
N GLU A 11 1.18 -3.67 31.54
CA GLU A 11 1.45 -4.92 30.84
C GLU A 11 0.83 -4.93 29.44
N ARG A 12 -0.37 -4.35 29.30
CA ARG A 12 -1.06 -4.21 28.01
C ARG A 12 -0.18 -3.54 26.95
N ASP A 13 0.50 -2.47 27.32
CA ASP A 13 1.34 -1.70 26.39
C ASP A 13 2.58 -2.51 25.98
N ALA A 14 3.18 -3.23 26.93
CA ALA A 14 4.28 -4.15 26.65
C ALA A 14 3.86 -5.26 25.67
N LEU A 15 2.65 -5.81 25.85
CA LEU A 15 2.10 -6.86 25.00
C LEU A 15 1.70 -6.34 23.61
N LEU A 16 1.25 -5.09 23.49
CA LEU A 16 0.97 -4.45 22.20
C LEU A 16 2.28 -4.17 21.44
N PHE A 17 3.27 -3.61 22.12
CA PHE A 17 4.59 -3.37 21.54
C PHE A 17 5.25 -4.68 21.09
N GLU A 18 5.19 -5.74 21.90
CA GLU A 18 5.71 -7.05 21.52
C GLU A 18 5.03 -7.60 20.25
N ASN A 19 3.70 -7.47 20.15
CA ASN A 19 2.95 -7.88 18.97
C ASN A 19 3.43 -7.15 17.71
N GLU A 20 3.55 -5.83 17.78
CA GLU A 20 4.02 -5.01 16.66
C GLU A 20 5.44 -5.41 16.27
N LEU A 21 6.34 -5.50 17.24
CA LEU A 21 7.74 -5.85 17.01
C LEU A 21 7.91 -7.25 16.38
N GLN A 22 7.17 -8.25 16.85
CA GLN A 22 7.19 -9.60 16.27
C GLN A 22 6.59 -9.62 14.85
N THR A 23 5.60 -8.76 14.58
CA THR A 23 5.01 -8.63 13.24
C THR A 23 5.98 -7.92 12.27
N GLU A 24 6.75 -6.93 12.74
CA GLU A 24 7.78 -6.27 11.93
C GLU A 24 8.87 -7.24 11.45
N GLY A 25 9.16 -8.33 12.17
CA GLY A 25 10.14 -9.33 11.73
C GLY A 25 9.72 -10.14 10.48
N ILE A 26 8.42 -10.16 10.17
CA ILE A 26 7.84 -10.94 9.06
C ILE A 26 7.14 -10.06 8.00
N LYS A 27 7.04 -8.75 8.22
CA LYS A 27 6.46 -7.81 7.26
C LYS A 27 7.44 -7.53 6.14
N GLN A 28 7.06 -7.93 4.92
CA GLN A 28 7.76 -7.55 3.70
C GLN A 28 7.82 -6.02 3.63
N THR A 29 9.03 -5.46 3.57
CA THR A 29 9.40 -4.01 3.65
C THR A 29 9.83 -3.46 5.02
N SER A 30 9.67 -4.22 6.11
CA SER A 30 10.21 -3.83 7.41
C SER A 30 11.74 -3.78 7.38
N PRO A 31 12.40 -2.81 8.04
CA PRO A 31 13.84 -2.85 8.29
C PRO A 31 14.30 -4.08 9.08
N LEU A 32 13.36 -4.77 9.74
CA LEU A 32 13.58 -5.98 10.55
C LEU A 32 13.23 -7.27 9.79
N ASP A 33 12.82 -7.18 8.53
CA ASP A 33 12.52 -8.34 7.69
C ASP A 33 13.72 -9.29 7.58
N GLY A 34 13.51 -10.58 7.87
CA GLY A 34 14.54 -11.61 7.87
C GLY A 34 15.46 -11.63 9.09
N HIS A 35 15.27 -10.73 10.07
CA HIS A 35 16.01 -10.75 11.33
C HIS A 35 15.29 -11.59 12.40
N THR A 36 16.05 -12.40 13.13
CA THR A 36 15.52 -13.16 14.27
C THR A 36 15.33 -12.23 15.47
N ILE A 37 14.08 -11.93 15.80
CA ILE A 37 13.70 -11.17 16.98
C ILE A 37 13.32 -12.14 18.09
N SER A 38 13.94 -11.99 19.27
CA SER A 38 13.54 -12.69 20.48
C SER A 38 13.11 -11.66 21.51
N THR A 39 11.86 -11.75 21.96
CA THR A 39 11.31 -10.92 23.03
C THR A 39 10.97 -11.78 24.23
N THR A 40 11.02 -11.17 25.41
CA THR A 40 10.51 -11.78 26.62
C THR A 40 9.84 -10.69 27.42
N VAL A 41 8.51 -10.73 27.49
CA VAL A 41 7.74 -9.90 28.42
C VAL A 41 7.71 -10.65 29.74
N ALA A 42 8.58 -10.27 30.67
CA ALA A 42 8.59 -10.83 32.02
C ALA A 42 7.60 -10.05 32.90
N PRO A 43 6.50 -10.66 33.38
CA PRO A 43 5.65 -10.00 34.36
C PRO A 43 6.41 -9.87 35.69
N VAL A 44 6.37 -8.67 36.29
CA VAL A 44 7.07 -8.38 37.56
C VAL A 44 6.45 -9.16 38.74
N SER A 45 5.21 -9.61 38.62
CA SER A 45 4.56 -10.47 39.62
C SER A 45 3.22 -11.01 39.10
N ARG A 46 3.16 -12.29 38.66
CA ARG A 46 1.93 -13.12 38.69
C ARG A 46 2.19 -14.57 38.28
N GLU A 47 1.27 -15.44 38.71
CA GLU A 47 1.25 -16.88 38.47
C GLU A 47 1.30 -17.24 36.99
N LEU A 48 2.06 -18.30 36.69
CA LEU A 48 2.27 -18.84 35.35
C LEU A 48 0.93 -19.32 34.78
N SER A 49 0.40 -18.60 33.81
CA SER A 49 -0.67 -19.13 32.96
C SER A 49 -0.08 -20.21 32.04
N GLU A 50 -0.74 -21.37 31.95
CA GLU A 50 -0.38 -22.43 30.99
C GLU A 50 -0.64 -22.02 29.53
N LEU A 51 -1.37 -20.92 29.31
CA LEU A 51 -1.68 -20.42 27.97
C LEU A 51 -0.48 -19.66 27.40
N ARG A 52 0.14 -20.23 26.36
CA ARG A 52 1.16 -19.54 25.57
C ARG A 52 0.52 -18.64 24.52
N ARG A 53 1.03 -17.42 24.39
CA ARG A 53 0.65 -16.51 23.30
C ARG A 53 1.18 -17.04 21.96
N ILE A 54 0.34 -17.00 20.93
CA ILE A 54 0.69 -17.43 19.57
C ILE A 54 0.85 -16.20 18.68
N PHE A 55 1.97 -16.11 17.98
CA PHE A 55 2.25 -15.05 17.00
C PHE A 55 2.12 -15.61 15.58
N ALA A 56 2.00 -14.72 14.59
CA ALA A 56 1.95 -15.10 13.18
C ALA A 56 3.18 -15.91 12.74
N MET A 57 4.36 -15.66 13.32
CA MET A 57 5.58 -16.45 13.07
C MET A 57 5.52 -17.90 13.59
N HIS A 58 4.60 -18.23 14.50
CA HIS A 58 4.40 -19.60 14.98
C HIS A 58 3.54 -20.44 14.02
N TYR A 59 2.98 -19.80 13.00
CA TYR A 59 2.20 -20.47 11.98
C TYR A 59 3.13 -21.23 11.03
N VAL A 60 2.80 -22.49 10.74
CA VAL A 60 3.55 -23.35 9.81
C VAL A 60 2.72 -23.48 8.53
N PRO A 61 3.17 -22.91 7.39
CA PRO A 61 2.40 -22.91 6.13
C PRO A 61 1.96 -24.27 5.60
N ASP A 62 2.77 -25.30 5.86
CA ASP A 62 2.53 -26.67 5.40
C ASP A 62 1.77 -27.53 6.44
N ASP A 63 1.23 -26.91 7.50
CA ASP A 63 0.43 -27.63 8.50
C ASP A 63 -0.91 -28.06 7.91
N THR A 64 -1.13 -29.38 7.86
CA THR A 64 -2.33 -30.01 7.32
C THR A 64 -3.59 -29.72 8.13
N GLU A 65 -3.47 -29.33 9.40
CA GLU A 65 -4.63 -28.98 10.24
C GLU A 65 -5.11 -27.55 10.04
N SER A 66 -4.29 -26.68 9.45
CA SER A 66 -4.63 -25.28 9.17
C SER A 66 -3.98 -24.82 7.86
N PRO A 67 -4.34 -25.42 6.71
CA PRO A 67 -3.70 -25.11 5.43
C PRO A 67 -3.87 -23.64 5.05
N GLN A 68 -2.78 -23.00 4.60
CA GLN A 68 -2.75 -21.57 4.29
C GLN A 68 -3.42 -21.25 2.95
N VAL A 69 -4.75 -21.42 2.87
CA VAL A 69 -5.52 -21.11 1.65
C VAL A 69 -5.43 -19.60 1.32
N SER A 70 -5.29 -18.74 2.33
CA SER A 70 -5.21 -17.28 2.15
C SER A 70 -3.85 -16.78 1.64
N MET A 71 -2.74 -17.52 1.81
CA MET A 71 -1.43 -17.09 1.30
C MET A 71 -1.11 -17.61 -0.10
N THR A 72 -1.74 -18.71 -0.55
CA THR A 72 -1.65 -19.14 -1.95
C THR A 72 -2.24 -18.13 -2.94
N THR A 73 -3.09 -17.21 -2.45
CA THR A 73 -3.63 -16.09 -3.24
C THR A 73 -2.80 -14.81 -3.17
N PHE A 74 -1.90 -14.66 -2.19
CA PHE A 74 -0.89 -13.59 -2.19
C PHE A 74 0.31 -14.00 -3.04
N SER A 75 0.13 -14.07 -4.36
CA SER A 75 1.26 -13.91 -5.27
C SER A 75 1.68 -12.43 -5.22
N SER A 76 2.38 -12.02 -4.17
CA SER A 76 2.98 -10.68 -4.08
C SER A 76 4.20 -10.61 -5.03
N ASN A 77 3.95 -10.61 -6.33
CA ASN A 77 4.91 -10.16 -7.35
C ASN A 77 5.13 -8.64 -7.27
N THR A 78 5.09 -8.06 -6.07
CA THR A 78 5.29 -6.63 -5.87
C THR A 78 6.79 -6.37 -5.89
N SER A 79 7.30 -5.87 -7.01
CA SER A 79 8.72 -5.52 -7.14
C SER A 79 9.03 -4.27 -6.32
N ILE A 80 10.14 -4.30 -5.58
CA ILE A 80 10.63 -3.14 -4.83
C ILE A 80 11.40 -2.21 -5.77
N VAL A 81 11.18 -0.91 -5.60
CA VAL A 81 11.70 0.17 -6.41
C VAL A 81 12.48 1.11 -5.50
N ASP A 82 13.72 1.41 -5.88
CA ASP A 82 14.66 2.27 -5.15
C ASP A 82 14.51 3.75 -5.59
N VAL A 83 14.90 4.69 -4.73
CA VAL A 83 14.93 6.14 -5.00
C VAL A 83 15.72 6.53 -6.23
N ALA A 84 16.73 5.74 -6.60
CA ALA A 84 17.56 6.02 -7.77
C ALA A 84 16.80 5.77 -9.09
N THR A 85 15.72 5.00 -9.06
CA THR A 85 14.97 4.60 -10.26
C THR A 85 14.12 5.73 -10.81
N ASP A 86 13.91 5.66 -12.12
CA ASP A 86 13.02 6.56 -12.84
C ASP A 86 11.56 6.46 -12.36
N GLU A 87 11.09 5.24 -12.05
CA GLU A 87 9.72 5.03 -11.57
C GLU A 87 9.48 5.77 -10.24
N PHE A 88 10.41 5.67 -9.28
CA PHE A 88 10.31 6.40 -8.02
C PHE A 88 10.33 7.93 -8.21
N LYS A 89 11.27 8.42 -9.01
CA LYS A 89 11.46 9.87 -9.23
C LYS A 89 10.26 10.50 -9.92
N TYR A 90 9.71 9.82 -10.92
CA TYR A 90 8.75 10.42 -11.84
C TYR A 90 7.30 9.95 -11.62
N GLN A 91 7.07 8.76 -11.08
CA GLN A 91 5.75 8.11 -11.00
C GLN A 91 5.29 7.87 -9.55
N ARG A 92 5.84 8.63 -8.61
CA ARG A 92 5.43 8.67 -7.19
C ARG A 92 4.52 9.86 -6.90
N ILE A 93 3.50 9.61 -6.08
CA ILE A 93 2.55 10.63 -5.60
C ILE A 93 2.78 11.05 -4.15
N GLU A 94 3.39 10.19 -3.33
CA GLU A 94 3.72 10.45 -1.93
C GLU A 94 4.98 11.29 -1.79
N SER A 95 5.21 11.92 -0.62
CA SER A 95 6.44 12.63 -0.19
C SER A 95 7.58 11.65 0.14
N GLU A 96 8.84 12.08 0.04
CA GLU A 96 10.00 11.16 0.11
C GLU A 96 10.21 10.65 1.54
N GLU A 97 9.79 11.45 2.52
CA GLU A 97 9.88 11.14 3.94
C GLU A 97 9.19 9.83 4.33
N TRP A 98 8.16 9.42 3.57
CA TRP A 98 7.38 8.21 3.83
C TRP A 98 8.08 6.91 3.41
N PHE A 99 9.20 6.99 2.72
CA PHE A 99 9.95 5.83 2.25
C PHE A 99 11.22 5.54 3.09
N GLY A 100 11.48 6.36 4.12
CA GLY A 100 12.64 6.24 4.99
C GLY A 100 13.98 6.46 4.28
N SER A 101 15.09 6.22 4.98
CA SER A 101 16.45 6.46 4.45
C SER A 101 16.88 5.54 3.30
N VAL A 102 16.17 4.42 3.11
CA VAL A 102 16.44 3.44 2.05
C VAL A 102 15.42 3.57 0.91
N GLY A 103 14.38 4.39 1.08
CA GLY A 103 13.45 4.80 0.05
C GLY A 103 12.82 3.67 -0.79
N LYS A 104 12.40 2.58 -0.12
CA LYS A 104 11.85 1.39 -0.79
C LYS A 104 10.37 1.60 -1.11
N ALA A 105 10.07 1.93 -2.37
CA ALA A 105 8.71 1.90 -2.89
C ALA A 105 8.36 0.52 -3.44
N GLN A 106 7.08 0.27 -3.62
CA GLN A 106 6.51 -0.85 -4.34
C GLN A 106 6.11 -0.38 -5.74
N SER A 107 6.48 -1.17 -6.74
CA SER A 107 6.01 -0.99 -8.12
C SER A 107 4.56 -1.47 -8.21
N CYS A 108 3.63 -0.53 -8.07
CA CYS A 108 2.21 -0.80 -8.12
C CYS A 108 1.75 -0.84 -9.57
N HIS A 109 1.24 -2.00 -10.02
CA HIS A 109 0.50 -2.10 -11.28
C HIS A 109 -0.81 -1.32 -11.19
N VAL A 110 -0.99 -0.32 -12.06
CA VAL A 110 -2.27 0.39 -12.15
C VAL A 110 -3.35 -0.55 -12.70
N MET A 111 -3.13 -1.11 -13.89
CA MET A 111 -3.87 -2.26 -14.39
C MET A 111 -3.19 -3.54 -13.94
N SER A 112 -3.93 -4.38 -13.21
CA SER A 112 -3.37 -5.53 -12.52
C SER A 112 -2.74 -6.53 -13.50
N ARG A 113 -1.67 -7.18 -13.04
CA ARG A 113 -0.96 -8.21 -13.79
C ARG A 113 -1.88 -9.38 -14.13
N GLU A 114 -2.76 -9.76 -13.21
CA GLU A 114 -3.76 -10.82 -13.41
C GLU A 114 -4.71 -10.46 -14.55
N HIS A 115 -5.20 -9.21 -14.60
CA HIS A 115 -6.06 -8.75 -15.67
C HIS A 115 -5.34 -8.78 -17.03
N CYS A 116 -4.13 -8.23 -17.10
CA CYS A 116 -3.33 -8.20 -18.32
C CYS A 116 -3.00 -9.61 -18.85
N ARG A 117 -2.82 -10.59 -17.96
CA ARG A 117 -2.55 -11.99 -18.32
C ARG A 117 -3.80 -12.76 -18.71
N LYS A 118 -4.93 -12.48 -18.05
CA LYS A 118 -6.21 -13.13 -18.32
C LYS A 118 -6.78 -12.73 -19.67
N TYR A 119 -6.58 -11.47 -20.08
CA TYR A 119 -7.16 -10.93 -21.32
C TYR A 119 -6.06 -10.57 -22.33
N PRO A 120 -5.91 -11.32 -23.44
CA PRO A 120 -4.81 -11.12 -24.39
C PRO A 120 -4.69 -9.70 -24.96
N SER A 121 -5.81 -8.98 -25.12
CA SER A 121 -5.84 -7.59 -25.59
C SER A 121 -5.11 -6.60 -24.66
N TYR A 122 -4.96 -6.96 -23.38
CA TYR A 122 -4.33 -6.12 -22.36
C TYR A 122 -2.88 -6.52 -22.05
N LYS A 123 -2.36 -7.59 -22.67
CA LYS A 123 -0.97 -8.06 -22.46
C LYS A 123 0.07 -6.97 -22.74
N LYS A 124 -0.22 -6.07 -23.68
CA LYS A 124 0.62 -4.90 -24.01
C LYS A 124 0.88 -3.96 -22.82
N TYR A 125 0.02 -3.97 -21.80
CA TYR A 125 0.15 -3.11 -20.62
C TYR A 125 0.92 -3.78 -19.46
N ASP A 126 1.10 -5.11 -19.44
CA ASP A 126 1.68 -5.81 -18.28
C ASP A 126 3.08 -5.30 -17.94
N ASN A 127 3.94 -5.18 -18.96
CA ASN A 127 5.34 -4.77 -18.79
C ASN A 127 5.61 -3.31 -19.21
N ASP A 128 4.58 -2.51 -19.50
CA ASP A 128 4.79 -1.10 -19.85
C ASP A 128 5.11 -0.30 -18.57
N PRO A 129 6.23 0.45 -18.50
CA PRO A 129 6.58 1.27 -17.33
C PRO A 129 5.52 2.31 -16.98
N SER A 130 4.71 2.73 -17.95
CA SER A 130 3.61 3.68 -17.75
C SER A 130 2.34 3.00 -17.22
N ASN A 131 2.36 1.69 -16.94
CA ASN A 131 1.34 1.00 -16.16
C ASN A 131 1.78 0.83 -14.69
N ARG A 132 2.57 1.77 -14.16
CA ARG A 132 3.13 1.72 -12.81
C ARG A 132 2.98 3.02 -12.03
N LEU A 133 2.83 2.87 -10.72
CA LEU A 133 3.04 3.91 -9.72
C LEU A 133 4.05 3.39 -8.70
N ALA A 134 4.97 4.26 -8.27
CA ALA A 134 5.80 3.98 -7.11
C ALA A 134 5.04 4.43 -5.85
N LEU A 135 4.59 3.46 -5.05
CA LEU A 135 3.80 3.68 -3.84
C LEU A 135 4.49 3.05 -2.63
N SER A 136 4.32 3.64 -1.44
CA SER A 136 4.68 2.97 -0.18
C SER A 136 3.82 1.72 0.00
N ALA A 137 4.25 0.79 0.85
CA ALA A 137 3.47 -0.42 1.12
C ALA A 137 2.03 -0.09 1.54
N GLU A 138 1.88 0.88 2.43
CA GLU A 138 0.58 1.31 2.95
C GLU A 138 -0.29 2.01 1.90
N MET A 139 0.29 2.90 1.08
CA MET A 139 -0.45 3.55 0.00
C MET A 139 -0.86 2.55 -1.09
N HIS A 140 -0.05 1.51 -1.31
CA HIS A 140 -0.40 0.42 -2.20
C HIS A 140 -1.55 -0.42 -1.62
N GLU A 141 -1.54 -0.71 -0.32
CA GLU A 141 -2.66 -1.39 0.36
C GLU A 141 -3.96 -0.59 0.24
N TRP A 142 -3.90 0.72 0.42
CA TRP A 142 -5.01 1.66 0.25
C TRP A 142 -5.58 1.65 -1.17
N PHE A 143 -4.71 1.59 -2.18
CA PHE A 143 -5.12 1.60 -3.58
C PHE A 143 -5.69 0.26 -4.09
N ASP A 144 -5.18 -0.86 -3.57
CA ASP A 144 -5.60 -2.21 -3.97
C ASP A 144 -6.69 -2.82 -3.08
N ALA A 145 -6.94 -2.23 -1.90
CA ALA A 145 -7.77 -2.81 -0.85
C ALA A 145 -7.22 -4.15 -0.32
N ARG A 146 -5.91 -4.23 -0.06
CA ARG A 146 -5.29 -5.48 0.43
C ARG A 146 -5.70 -5.83 1.85
N SER A 147 -5.95 -4.80 2.67
CA SER A 147 -6.27 -4.91 4.09
C SER A 147 -7.66 -4.33 4.43
N TYR A 148 -8.43 -3.91 3.42
CA TYR A 148 -9.71 -3.21 3.57
C TYR A 148 -10.79 -3.83 2.68
N ALA A 149 -12.06 -3.68 3.06
CA ALA A 149 -13.18 -4.19 2.25
C ALA A 149 -13.25 -3.53 0.86
N VAL A 150 -12.89 -2.25 0.78
CA VAL A 150 -12.82 -1.46 -0.44
C VAL A 150 -11.55 -0.62 -0.49
N PRO A 151 -11.08 -0.22 -1.69
CA PRO A 151 -9.96 0.70 -1.81
C PRO A 151 -10.27 1.99 -1.06
N THR A 152 -9.31 2.54 -0.32
CA THR A 152 -9.54 3.72 0.52
C THR A 152 -9.35 5.04 -0.26
N MET A 153 -8.87 4.93 -1.51
CA MET A 153 -8.77 6.01 -2.47
C MET A 153 -9.01 5.52 -3.89
N LYS A 154 -9.42 6.43 -4.77
CA LYS A 154 -9.36 6.28 -6.22
C LYS A 154 -8.55 7.40 -6.84
N ILE A 155 -7.84 7.11 -7.91
CA ILE A 155 -7.08 8.11 -8.67
C ILE A 155 -7.71 8.24 -10.05
N SER A 156 -7.82 9.45 -10.57
CA SER A 156 -8.24 9.73 -11.93
C SER A 156 -7.27 10.70 -12.61
N VAL A 157 -7.13 10.58 -13.93
CA VAL A 157 -6.39 11.57 -14.73
C VAL A 157 -7.27 12.79 -14.96
N GLU A 158 -6.77 13.97 -14.61
CA GLU A 158 -7.42 15.26 -14.86
C GLU A 158 -7.00 15.82 -16.22
N SER A 159 -5.69 15.87 -16.47
CA SER A 159 -5.12 16.35 -17.73
C SER A 159 -3.77 15.71 -18.04
N THR A 160 -3.33 15.86 -19.29
CA THR A 160 -1.99 15.47 -19.72
C THR A 160 -1.37 16.59 -20.52
N SER A 161 -0.05 16.77 -20.42
CA SER A 161 0.67 17.72 -21.26
C SER A 161 0.60 17.32 -22.74
N GLU A 162 0.57 18.30 -23.64
CA GLU A 162 0.57 18.05 -25.09
C GLU A 162 1.85 17.33 -25.53
N GLY A 163 3.01 17.87 -25.12
CA GLY A 163 4.34 17.32 -25.37
C GLY A 163 5.07 16.84 -24.11
N PHE A 164 6.33 16.44 -24.28
CA PHE A 164 7.20 16.08 -23.17
C PHE A 164 7.53 17.33 -22.33
N VAL A 165 7.46 17.18 -21.00
CA VAL A 165 7.76 18.26 -20.04
C VAL A 165 9.12 18.05 -19.40
N ILE A 166 9.51 16.80 -19.15
CA ILE A 166 10.82 16.44 -18.58
C ILE A 166 11.40 15.26 -19.35
N GLY A 167 12.55 15.46 -19.99
CA GLY A 167 13.20 14.44 -20.82
C GLY A 167 12.24 13.90 -21.89
N ASN A 168 11.96 12.59 -21.85
CA ASN A 168 11.01 11.90 -22.72
C ASN A 168 9.67 11.59 -22.03
N ARG A 169 9.27 12.39 -21.02
CA ARG A 169 8.08 12.13 -20.19
C ARG A 169 7.04 13.24 -20.29
N TYR A 170 5.79 12.83 -20.42
CA TYR A 170 4.61 13.69 -20.35
C TYR A 170 4.24 13.93 -18.89
N LYS A 171 3.79 15.15 -18.57
CA LYS A 171 3.15 15.42 -17.29
C LYS A 171 1.73 14.89 -17.32
N VAL A 172 1.30 14.24 -16.25
CA VAL A 172 -0.07 13.78 -16.04
C VAL A 172 -0.54 14.37 -14.72
N ASP A 173 -1.56 15.22 -14.78
CA ASP A 173 -2.23 15.75 -13.60
C ASP A 173 -3.27 14.74 -13.12
N LEU A 174 -3.26 14.49 -11.82
CA LEU A 174 -4.03 13.45 -11.16
C LEU A 174 -4.93 14.06 -10.11
N VAL A 175 -6.14 13.54 -10.00
CA VAL A 175 -7.04 13.76 -8.86
C VAL A 175 -7.07 12.47 -8.03
N VAL A 176 -6.60 12.56 -6.79
CA VAL A 176 -6.69 11.51 -5.78
C VAL A 176 -7.91 11.79 -4.93
N ARG A 177 -8.96 10.98 -5.06
CA ARG A 177 -10.19 11.10 -4.28
C ARG A 177 -10.21 10.08 -3.15
N ALA A 178 -10.33 10.55 -1.93
CA ALA A 178 -10.45 9.72 -0.74
C ALA A 178 -11.84 9.08 -0.62
N TRP A 179 -11.90 7.92 0.02
CA TRP A 179 -13.16 7.26 0.35
C TRP A 179 -13.99 8.06 1.36
N ASN A 180 -13.34 8.64 2.38
CA ASN A 180 -13.98 9.45 3.41
C ASN A 180 -12.99 10.50 3.96
N ALA A 181 -13.49 11.39 4.82
CA ALA A 181 -12.71 12.47 5.41
C ALA A 181 -11.52 12.00 6.27
N GLY A 182 -11.60 10.82 6.88
CA GLY A 182 -10.50 10.23 7.65
C GLY A 182 -9.33 9.87 6.74
N PHE A 183 -9.61 9.13 5.66
CA PHE A 183 -8.59 8.82 4.65
C PHE A 183 -8.11 10.06 3.90
N ALA A 184 -8.97 11.06 3.68
CA ALA A 184 -8.55 12.31 3.04
C ALA A 184 -7.45 13.03 3.84
N ARG A 185 -7.58 13.07 5.17
CA ARG A 185 -6.55 13.60 6.07
C ARG A 185 -5.25 12.80 5.97
N LEU A 186 -5.34 11.47 6.02
CA LEU A 186 -4.16 10.60 5.94
C LEU A 186 -3.43 10.73 4.60
N LEU A 187 -4.18 10.77 3.49
CA LEU A 187 -3.62 10.95 2.16
C LEU A 187 -2.98 12.33 2.01
N SER A 188 -3.61 13.39 2.52
CA SER A 188 -3.05 14.76 2.46
C SER A 188 -1.73 14.90 3.21
N LEU A 189 -1.54 14.16 4.32
CA LEU A 189 -0.25 14.11 5.02
C LEU A 189 0.85 13.38 4.23
N ARG A 190 0.45 12.54 3.26
CA ARG A 190 1.37 11.69 2.50
C ARG A 190 1.76 12.23 1.15
N LEU A 191 0.88 12.95 0.47
CA LEU A 191 1.16 13.43 -0.87
C LEU A 191 2.39 14.34 -0.90
N LYS A 192 3.16 14.26 -1.99
CA LYS A 192 4.31 15.13 -2.20
C LYS A 192 3.90 16.59 -2.27
N GLU A 193 4.85 17.47 -1.98
CA GLU A 193 4.67 18.91 -2.03
C GLU A 193 4.04 19.41 -3.34
N GLY A 194 3.28 20.50 -3.24
CA GLY A 194 2.63 21.14 -4.39
C GLY A 194 1.28 20.53 -4.79
N PHE A 195 0.69 19.64 -3.97
CA PHE A 195 -0.69 19.21 -4.17
C PHE A 195 -1.69 20.28 -3.73
N ALA A 196 -2.86 20.32 -4.37
CA ALA A 196 -3.97 21.20 -3.99
C ALA A 196 -5.15 20.37 -3.49
N VAL A 197 -5.89 20.87 -2.50
CA VAL A 197 -7.07 20.20 -1.93
C VAL A 197 -8.33 20.89 -2.43
N SER A 198 -9.37 20.12 -2.75
CA SER A 198 -10.71 20.63 -3.05
C SER A 198 -11.40 21.26 -1.83
N ASP A 199 -12.42 22.06 -2.08
CA ASP A 199 -13.20 22.70 -1.02
C ASP A 199 -13.90 21.70 -0.08
N ASP A 200 -14.31 20.52 -0.60
CA ASP A 200 -14.91 19.45 0.20
C ASP A 200 -13.88 18.65 1.02
N GLY A 201 -12.58 18.91 0.80
CA GLY A 201 -11.48 18.24 1.48
C GLY A 201 -11.30 16.77 1.09
N LEU A 202 -11.99 16.26 0.06
CA LEU A 202 -11.95 14.84 -0.33
C LEU A 202 -11.08 14.57 -1.56
N GLU A 203 -10.73 15.59 -2.34
CA GLU A 203 -9.92 15.46 -3.54
C GLU A 203 -8.60 16.22 -3.41
N MET A 204 -7.52 15.55 -3.81
CA MET A 204 -6.19 16.12 -3.84
C MET A 204 -5.63 16.04 -5.26
N ARG A 205 -5.28 17.20 -5.82
CA ARG A 205 -4.69 17.34 -7.14
C ARG A 205 -3.18 17.31 -7.04
N THR A 206 -2.54 16.38 -7.74
CA THR A 206 -1.08 16.25 -7.83
C THR A 206 -0.69 15.93 -9.27
N SER A 207 0.59 15.67 -9.55
CA SER A 207 1.02 15.29 -10.89
C SER A 207 2.18 14.32 -10.88
N ILE A 208 2.33 13.55 -11.96
CA ILE A 208 3.44 12.64 -12.19
C ILE A 208 3.96 12.79 -13.63
N TYR A 209 5.03 12.07 -13.97
CA TYR A 209 5.64 12.08 -15.29
C TYR A 209 5.82 10.66 -15.85
N VAL A 210 5.18 10.38 -16.98
CA VAL A 210 5.16 9.04 -17.61
C VAL A 210 5.70 9.10 -19.03
N GLN A 211 6.30 8.02 -19.51
CA GLN A 211 6.82 7.94 -20.88
C GLN A 211 5.68 7.81 -21.91
N ASN A 212 4.61 7.07 -21.57
CA ASN A 212 3.49 6.82 -22.45
C ASN A 212 2.16 7.24 -21.78
N LYS A 213 1.74 8.49 -22.03
CA LYS A 213 0.50 9.03 -21.45
C LYS A 213 -0.75 8.23 -21.85
N LYS A 214 -0.78 7.66 -23.06
CA LYS A 214 -1.94 6.89 -23.53
C LYS A 214 -2.09 5.60 -22.72
N VAL A 215 -1.00 4.86 -22.52
CA VAL A 215 -1.00 3.66 -21.69
C VAL A 215 -1.40 3.98 -20.25
N PHE A 216 -0.80 5.02 -19.65
CA PHE A 216 -1.13 5.40 -18.29
C PHE A 216 -2.62 5.78 -18.14
N CYS A 217 -3.17 6.57 -19.08
CA CYS A 217 -4.58 6.94 -19.07
C CYS A 217 -5.51 5.73 -19.21
N ASP A 218 -5.24 4.83 -20.15
CA ASP A 218 -6.03 3.60 -20.35
C ASP A 218 -6.05 2.75 -19.07
N CYS A 219 -4.88 2.57 -18.44
CA CYS A 219 -4.75 1.77 -17.22
C CYS A 219 -5.45 2.44 -16.02
N MET A 220 -5.29 3.75 -15.87
CA MET A 220 -5.95 4.50 -14.79
C MET A 220 -7.46 4.50 -14.94
N GLU A 221 -7.98 4.65 -16.15
CA GLU A 221 -9.41 4.60 -16.43
C GLU A 221 -10.01 3.23 -16.06
N TRP A 222 -9.30 2.15 -16.39
CA TRP A 222 -9.66 0.80 -15.95
C TRP A 222 -9.68 0.69 -14.43
N LYS A 223 -8.60 1.10 -13.75
CA LYS A 223 -8.48 0.99 -12.30
C LYS A 223 -9.55 1.81 -11.58
N ARG A 224 -9.82 3.03 -12.05
CA ARG A 224 -10.89 3.89 -11.51
C ARG A 224 -12.24 3.18 -11.58
N LYS A 225 -12.60 2.59 -12.72
CA LYS A 225 -13.88 1.89 -12.90
C LYS A 225 -14.01 0.69 -11.96
N GLU A 226 -12.95 -0.08 -11.77
CA GLU A 226 -12.94 -1.21 -10.82
C GLU A 226 -13.12 -0.74 -9.38
N ILE A 227 -12.43 0.33 -8.98
CA ILE A 227 -12.59 0.90 -7.63
C ILE A 227 -13.99 1.46 -7.42
N GLU A 228 -14.51 2.24 -8.38
CA GLU A 228 -15.86 2.82 -8.32
C GLU A 228 -16.96 1.76 -8.25
N LYS A 229 -16.76 0.62 -8.93
CA LYS A 229 -17.66 -0.51 -8.82
C LYS A 229 -17.66 -1.08 -7.40
N LYS A 230 -16.50 -1.34 -6.82
CA LYS A 230 -16.37 -1.85 -5.44
C LYS A 230 -16.95 -0.89 -4.41
N TRP A 231 -16.75 0.41 -4.61
CA TRP A 231 -17.31 1.48 -3.77
C TRP A 231 -18.83 1.43 -3.76
N ARG A 232 -19.47 1.41 -4.93
CA ARG A 232 -20.94 1.31 -5.05
C ARG A 232 -21.48 0.02 -4.44
N GLU A 233 -20.86 -1.13 -4.77
CA GLU A 233 -21.28 -2.43 -4.23
C GLU A 233 -21.24 -2.45 -2.69
N HIS A 234 -20.27 -1.77 -2.08
CA HIS A 234 -20.18 -1.68 -0.63
C HIS A 234 -21.18 -0.70 -0.03
N GLU A 235 -21.47 0.43 -0.69
CA GLU A 235 -22.52 1.37 -0.28
C GLU A 235 -23.90 0.72 -0.34
N ASP A 236 -24.19 -0.04 -1.41
CA ASP A 236 -25.47 -0.73 -1.60
C ASP A 236 -25.68 -1.86 -0.56
N MET A 237 -24.60 -2.41 0.00
CA MET A 237 -24.65 -3.43 1.06
C MET A 237 -24.76 -2.85 2.47
N ALA A 238 -24.51 -1.55 2.66
CA ALA A 238 -24.69 -0.92 3.96
C ALA A 238 -26.20 -0.85 4.28
N PRO A 239 -26.68 -1.47 5.37
CA PRO A 239 -28.10 -1.40 5.70
C PRO A 239 -28.52 0.06 5.85
N ALA A 240 -29.66 0.42 5.26
CA ALA A 240 -30.30 1.71 5.49
C ALA A 240 -30.52 1.85 7.00
N VAL A 241 -29.74 2.72 7.64
CA VAL A 241 -29.91 3.03 9.05
C VAL A 241 -31.02 4.09 9.10
N ASP A 242 -32.26 3.64 9.31
CA ASP A 242 -33.38 4.48 9.75
C ASP A 242 -33.31 4.73 11.26
#